data_AF-A0A4U7DNS3-F1
#
_entry.id   AF-A0A4U7DNS3-F1
#
_cell.length_a   1.000
_cell.length_b   1.000
_cell.length_c   1.000
_cell.angle_alpha   90.00
_cell.angle_beta   90.00
_cell.angle_gamma   90.00
#
_symmetry.space_group_name_H-M   'P 1'
#
loop_
_entity.id
_entity.type
_entity.pdbx_description
1 polymer ?
#
loop_
_entity_poly.entity_id
_entity_poly.type
_entity_poly.pdbx_seq_one_letter_code
_entity_poly.pdbx_strand_id
1 'polypeptide(L)'
;MDEVEYLGSYDAYADETATMLRDQGYHYQLFAAEKRRGEDGPTDQGSYARIPEEHPEAAERTALADTTPRECQYHVHLFERVDNDTGRVVTDLYGHYEIHPYPHTPTWDLTRPWPRHYRPTWDTNDDPRSEWTYLRGVRDPRLDGILRP
;
A
#
# COMPACT_ATOMS: atom_id res chain seq x y z
N MET A 1 6.33 1.11 12.08
CA MET A 1 5.74 1.65 10.85
C MET A 1 5.66 3.15 10.99
N ASP A 2 5.95 3.88 9.91
CA ASP A 2 6.07 5.33 9.91
C ASP A 2 4.67 5.95 9.67
N GLU A 3 4.33 7.02 10.41
CA GLU A 3 3.06 7.74 10.27
C GLU A 3 2.83 8.23 8.84
N VAL A 4 3.91 8.42 8.07
CA VAL A 4 3.85 8.77 6.65
C VAL A 4 3.13 7.73 5.78
N GLU A 5 2.95 6.48 6.24
CA GLU A 5 2.17 5.46 5.53
C GLU A 5 0.70 5.45 5.90
N TYR A 6 0.27 6.21 6.91
CA TYR A 6 -1.09 6.17 7.41
C TYR A 6 -2.08 6.75 6.41
N LEU A 7 -3.14 5.98 6.10
CA LEU A 7 -4.19 6.37 5.15
C LEU A 7 -5.47 6.84 5.85
N GLY A 8 -5.70 6.39 7.09
CA GLY A 8 -6.88 6.69 7.90
C GLY A 8 -7.38 5.48 8.70
N SER A 9 -8.50 5.64 9.42
CA SER A 9 -9.14 4.56 10.18
C SER A 9 -10.54 4.25 9.67
N TYR A 10 -10.98 3.01 9.87
CA TYR A 10 -12.35 2.54 9.67
C TYR A 10 -13.02 2.16 11.00
N ASP A 11 -14.32 2.45 11.13
CA ASP A 11 -15.15 1.99 12.26
C ASP A 11 -15.61 0.54 12.09
N ALA A 12 -14.66 -0.36 11.90
CA ALA A 12 -14.92 -1.76 11.65
C ALA A 12 -13.77 -2.63 12.15
N TYR A 13 -14.07 -3.90 12.42
CA TYR A 13 -13.08 -4.94 12.68
C TYR A 13 -12.23 -5.22 11.44
N ALA A 14 -11.07 -5.86 11.63
CA ALA A 14 -10.14 -6.12 10.52
C ALA A 14 -10.73 -7.05 9.45
N ASP A 15 -11.59 -8.00 9.81
CA ASP A 15 -12.24 -8.95 8.89
C ASP A 15 -13.34 -8.30 8.04
N GLU A 16 -14.11 -7.40 8.65
CA GLU A 16 -15.08 -6.54 7.96
C GLU A 16 -14.34 -5.63 6.97
N THR A 17 -13.29 -4.94 7.44
CA THR A 17 -12.43 -4.08 6.61
C THR A 17 -11.81 -4.85 5.44
N ALA A 18 -11.34 -6.08 5.69
CA ALA A 18 -10.82 -6.97 4.65
C ALA A 18 -11.86 -7.33 3.59
N THR A 19 -13.11 -7.55 4.00
CA THR A 19 -14.21 -7.82 3.07
C THR A 19 -14.47 -6.61 2.18
N MET A 20 -14.48 -5.41 2.75
CA MET A 20 -14.65 -4.16 1.98
C MET A 20 -13.51 -3.94 0.99
N LEU A 21 -12.26 -4.20 1.39
CA LEU A 21 -11.11 -4.11 0.49
C LEU A 21 -11.26 -5.07 -0.70
N ARG A 22 -11.75 -6.30 -0.47
CA ARG A 22 -12.04 -7.25 -1.56
C ARG A 22 -13.10 -6.71 -2.52
N ASP A 23 -14.14 -6.07 -2.00
CA ASP A 23 -15.18 -5.44 -2.82
C ASP A 23 -14.64 -4.28 -3.68
N GLN A 24 -13.56 -3.61 -3.23
CA GLN A 24 -12.85 -2.58 -4.01
C GLN A 24 -11.81 -3.15 -4.99
N GLY A 25 -11.71 -4.48 -5.08
CA GLY A 25 -10.81 -5.18 -5.99
C GLY A 25 -9.40 -5.41 -5.44
N TYR A 26 -9.22 -5.33 -4.11
CA TYR A 26 -7.99 -5.78 -3.48
C TYR A 26 -8.01 -7.28 -3.24
N HIS A 27 -6.83 -7.89 -3.34
CA HIS A 27 -6.62 -9.30 -3.07
C HIS A 27 -5.63 -9.46 -1.93
N TYR A 28 -5.85 -10.47 -1.10
CA TYR A 28 -4.93 -10.78 -0.01
C TYR A 28 -3.61 -11.31 -0.58
N GLN A 29 -2.49 -10.73 -0.14
CA GLN A 29 -1.16 -11.09 -0.56
C GLN A 29 -0.34 -11.53 0.66
N LEU A 30 -0.22 -12.85 0.81
CA LEU A 30 0.84 -13.47 1.61
C LEU A 30 2.17 -13.06 0.97
N PHE A 31 3.18 -12.65 1.74
CA PHE A 31 4.53 -12.19 1.30
C PHE A 31 4.76 -10.68 1.07
N ALA A 32 3.83 -9.79 1.44
CA ALA A 32 4.28 -8.41 1.70
C ALA A 32 5.22 -8.41 2.91
N ALA A 33 6.20 -7.50 2.93
CA ALA A 33 7.08 -7.34 4.09
C ALA A 33 6.23 -7.10 5.35
N GLU A 34 6.49 -7.91 6.38
CA GLU A 34 5.82 -7.82 7.67
C GLU A 34 5.92 -6.39 8.22
N LYS A 35 4.79 -5.77 8.58
CA LYS A 35 4.75 -4.42 9.14
C LYS A 35 4.27 -4.47 10.59
N ARG A 36 4.94 -3.69 11.45
CA ARG A 36 4.59 -3.53 12.85
C ARG A 36 4.13 -2.10 13.14
N ARG A 37 2.98 -1.95 13.80
CA ARG A 37 2.45 -0.64 14.23
C ARG A 37 3.24 -0.14 15.44
N GLY A 38 4.06 0.90 15.26
CA GLY A 38 5.01 1.36 16.28
C GLY A 38 6.08 0.31 16.65
N GLU A 39 6.89 0.60 17.67
CA GLU A 39 7.94 -0.33 18.13
C GLU A 39 7.38 -1.51 18.95
N ASP A 40 6.30 -1.30 19.70
CA ASP A 40 5.73 -2.31 20.60
C ASP A 40 4.37 -2.87 20.16
N GLY A 41 3.76 -2.29 19.11
CA GLY A 41 2.41 -2.65 18.72
C GLY A 41 2.29 -3.94 17.90
N PRO A 42 1.07 -4.24 17.42
CA PRO A 42 0.79 -5.46 16.69
C PRO A 42 1.53 -5.50 15.35
N THR A 43 1.83 -6.72 14.94
CA THR A 43 2.30 -7.07 13.60
C THR A 43 1.11 -7.37 12.71
N ASP A 44 1.14 -6.92 11.46
CA ASP A 44 0.11 -7.27 10.49
C ASP A 44 0.10 -8.78 10.19
N GLN A 45 -1.01 -9.25 9.62
CA GLN A 45 -1.13 -10.63 9.14
C GLN A 45 -0.92 -10.68 7.63
N GLY A 46 -0.09 -9.79 7.07
CA GLY A 46 0.01 -9.54 5.64
C GLY A 46 -0.85 -8.37 5.16
N SER A 47 -0.85 -8.17 3.84
CA SER A 47 -1.44 -6.99 3.21
C SER A 47 -2.47 -7.34 2.15
N TYR A 48 -3.27 -6.35 1.80
CA TYR A 48 -4.20 -6.37 0.67
C TYR A 48 -3.60 -5.54 -0.44
N ALA A 49 -3.47 -6.13 -1.62
CA ALA A 49 -2.86 -5.48 -2.77
C ALA A 49 -3.80 -5.38 -3.94
N ARG A 50 -3.61 -4.34 -4.75
CA ARG A 50 -4.35 -4.14 -5.99
C ARG A 50 -3.42 -3.57 -7.06
N ILE A 51 -3.53 -4.12 -8.26
CA ILE A 51 -2.88 -3.60 -9.46
C ILE A 51 -3.75 -2.47 -10.04
N PRO A 52 -3.23 -1.25 -10.22
CA PRO A 52 -4.00 -0.14 -10.74
C PRO A 52 -4.07 -0.17 -12.28
N GLU A 53 -5.04 0.54 -12.83
CA GLU A 53 -5.14 0.75 -14.28
C GLU A 53 -4.37 2.00 -14.72
N GLU A 54 -4.21 2.97 -13.82
CA GLU A 54 -3.54 4.25 -14.01
C GLU A 54 -2.64 4.54 -12.81
N HIS A 55 -1.57 5.32 -13.00
CA HIS A 55 -0.76 5.77 -11.88
C HIS A 55 -1.51 6.79 -11.01
N PRO A 56 -1.29 6.82 -9.68
CA PRO A 56 -1.65 7.98 -8.87
C PRO A 56 -0.86 9.21 -9.29
N GLU A 57 -1.42 10.40 -9.09
CA GLU A 57 -0.72 11.68 -9.27
C GLU A 57 0.60 11.73 -8.49
N ALA A 58 0.65 11.11 -7.30
CA ALA A 58 1.86 11.04 -6.48
C ALA A 58 3.06 10.37 -7.19
N ALA A 59 2.81 9.50 -8.18
CA ALA A 59 3.85 8.84 -8.96
C ALA A 59 4.52 9.78 -9.97
N GLU A 60 3.95 10.96 -10.26
CA GLU A 60 4.54 11.90 -11.21
C GLU A 60 5.98 12.26 -10.84
N ARG A 61 6.84 12.25 -11.87
CA ARG A 61 8.28 12.59 -11.79
C ARG A 61 9.08 11.62 -10.89
N THR A 62 8.59 10.39 -10.71
CA THR A 62 9.28 9.29 -10.04
C THR A 62 9.57 8.17 -11.02
N ALA A 63 10.40 7.20 -10.64
CA ALA A 63 10.66 6.03 -11.47
C ALA A 63 9.40 5.17 -11.69
N LEU A 64 8.36 5.34 -10.87
CA LEU A 64 7.08 4.63 -11.02
C LEU A 64 6.29 5.12 -12.25
N ALA A 65 6.34 6.42 -12.57
CA ALA A 65 5.63 6.98 -13.72
C ALA A 65 6.21 6.54 -15.07
N ASP A 66 7.46 6.08 -15.10
CA ASP A 66 8.12 5.54 -16.28
C ASP A 66 7.83 4.05 -16.50
N THR A 67 7.16 3.39 -15.55
CA THR A 67 6.74 1.99 -15.67
C THR A 67 5.30 1.89 -16.19
N THR A 68 4.83 0.69 -16.50
CA THR A 68 3.40 0.51 -16.77
C THR A 68 2.64 0.50 -15.43
N PRO A 69 1.47 1.17 -15.27
CA PRO A 69 0.70 1.11 -14.03
C PRO A 69 0.43 -0.30 -13.53
N ARG A 70 0.23 -1.24 -14.46
CA ARG A 70 0.00 -2.66 -14.19
C ARG A 70 1.23 -3.40 -13.63
N GLU A 71 2.41 -2.82 -13.71
CA GLU A 71 3.62 -3.31 -13.05
C GLU A 71 3.82 -2.69 -11.66
N CYS A 72 2.88 -1.87 -11.20
CA CYS A 72 2.83 -1.32 -9.87
C CYS A 72 1.62 -1.87 -9.10
N GLN A 73 1.58 -1.55 -7.81
CA GLN A 73 0.52 -2.00 -6.92
C GLN A 73 0.33 -1.02 -5.76
N TYR A 74 -0.92 -0.87 -5.35
CA TYR A 74 -1.26 -0.34 -4.03
C TYR A 74 -1.20 -1.48 -3.02
N HIS A 75 -0.66 -1.21 -1.84
CA HIS A 75 -0.73 -2.07 -0.67
C HIS A 75 -1.48 -1.38 0.46
N VAL A 76 -2.27 -2.17 1.18
CA VAL A 76 -2.96 -1.76 2.39
C VAL A 76 -2.74 -2.81 3.48
N HIS A 77 -2.23 -2.36 4.61
CA HIS A 77 -1.99 -3.12 5.83
C HIS A 77 -3.05 -2.73 6.87
N LEU A 78 -3.56 -3.73 7.59
CA LEU A 78 -4.65 -3.56 8.55
C LEU A 78 -4.13 -3.70 9.98
N PHE A 79 -4.50 -2.75 10.84
CA PHE A 79 -4.19 -2.81 12.27
C PHE A 79 -5.41 -2.49 13.10
N GLU A 80 -6.01 -3.53 13.67
CA GLU A 80 -7.12 -3.38 14.60
C GLU A 80 -6.65 -2.77 15.93
N ARG A 81 -7.45 -1.85 16.47
CA ARG A 81 -7.26 -1.29 17.81
C ARG A 81 -8.58 -0.83 18.40
N VAL A 82 -8.56 -0.50 19.68
CA VAL A 82 -9.64 0.26 20.32
C VAL A 82 -9.34 1.76 20.18
N ASP A 83 -10.32 2.51 19.70
CA ASP A 83 -10.33 3.97 19.72
C ASP A 83 -10.53 4.45 21.16
N ASN A 84 -9.55 5.18 21.69
CA ASN A 84 -9.56 5.63 23.09
C ASN A 84 -10.66 6.65 23.38
N ASP A 85 -11.09 7.42 22.38
CA ASP A 85 -12.09 8.48 22.56
C ASP A 85 -13.51 7.91 22.56
N THR A 86 -13.75 6.88 21.73
CA THR A 86 -15.08 6.30 21.54
C THR A 86 -15.26 4.93 22.20
N GLY A 87 -14.17 4.28 22.60
CA GLY A 87 -14.15 2.91 23.12
C GLY A 87 -14.49 1.83 22.10
N ARG A 88 -14.62 2.18 20.81
CA ARG A 88 -15.02 1.25 19.73
C ARG A 88 -13.80 0.62 19.07
N VAL A 89 -13.98 -0.55 18.48
CA VAL A 89 -12.94 -1.15 17.64
C VAL A 89 -12.89 -0.40 16.31
N VAL A 90 -11.68 -0.02 15.93
CA VAL A 90 -11.37 0.60 14.64
C VAL A 90 -10.19 -0.11 14.01
N THR A 91 -10.14 -0.10 12.68
CA THR A 91 -8.99 -0.62 11.91
C THR A 91 -8.25 0.54 11.29
N ASP A 92 -6.99 0.74 11.69
CA ASP A 92 -6.08 1.68 11.03
C ASP A 92 -5.56 1.07 9.74
N LEU A 93 -5.57 1.86 8.66
CA LEU A 93 -5.04 1.51 7.37
C LEU A 93 -3.70 2.20 7.14
N TYR A 94 -2.70 1.42 6.76
CA TYR A 94 -1.41 1.94 6.30
C TYR A 94 -1.15 1.42 4.90
N GLY A 95 -0.63 2.27 4.03
CA GLY A 95 -0.43 1.85 2.66
C GLY A 95 0.68 2.58 1.94
N HIS A 96 1.00 2.02 0.80
CA HIS A 96 2.08 2.46 -0.05
C HIS A 96 1.79 2.07 -1.50
N TYR A 97 2.45 2.76 -2.41
CA TYR A 97 2.42 2.49 -3.84
C TYR A 97 3.82 2.13 -4.31
N GLU A 98 3.97 0.94 -4.91
CA GLU A 98 5.29 0.42 -5.27
C GLU A 98 5.25 -0.40 -6.56
N ILE A 99 6.44 -0.73 -7.06
CA ILE A 99 6.61 -1.70 -8.14
C ILE A 99 6.18 -3.10 -7.63
N HIS A 100 5.34 -3.79 -8.40
CA HIS A 100 4.90 -5.15 -8.12
C HIS A 100 6.06 -6.16 -8.24
N PRO A 101 6.19 -7.13 -7.30
CA PRO A 101 7.27 -8.12 -7.30
C PRO A 101 7.26 -9.00 -8.55
N TYR A 102 6.07 -9.37 -9.01
CA TYR A 102 5.88 -10.16 -10.22
C TYR A 102 5.51 -9.26 -11.42
N PRO A 103 6.02 -9.52 -12.63
CA PRO A 103 5.52 -8.84 -13.82
C PRO A 103 4.06 -9.23 -14.06
N HIS A 104 3.21 -8.26 -14.43
CA HIS A 104 1.80 -8.51 -14.76
C HIS A 104 1.68 -9.22 -16.13
N THR A 105 0.99 -10.36 -16.17
CA THR A 105 0.67 -11.09 -17.42
C THR A 105 -0.59 -10.49 -18.06
N PRO A 106 -0.67 -10.26 -19.39
CA PRO A 106 0.24 -10.72 -20.45
C PRO A 106 1.37 -9.74 -20.80
N THR A 107 1.49 -8.61 -20.12
CA THR A 107 2.49 -7.56 -20.37
C THR A 107 3.88 -7.91 -19.81
N TRP A 108 4.20 -9.20 -19.68
CA TRP A 108 5.45 -9.66 -19.09
C TRP A 108 6.63 -9.30 -19.98
N ASP A 109 7.49 -8.40 -19.49
CA ASP A 109 8.80 -8.14 -20.07
C ASP A 109 9.86 -9.03 -19.40
N LEU A 110 10.38 -10.01 -20.15
CA LEU A 110 11.48 -10.89 -19.74
C LEU A 110 12.83 -10.17 -19.67
N THR A 111 12.96 -9.00 -20.30
CA THR A 111 14.17 -8.17 -20.26
C THR A 111 14.24 -7.28 -19.04
N ARG A 112 13.19 -7.27 -18.20
CA ARG A 112 13.14 -6.55 -16.94
C ARG A 112 14.38 -6.93 -16.10
N PRO A 113 15.30 -5.99 -15.84
CA PRO A 113 16.47 -6.26 -15.01
C PRO A 113 16.04 -6.72 -13.60
N TRP A 114 16.93 -7.43 -12.89
CA TRP A 114 16.70 -7.93 -11.52
C TRP A 114 15.92 -6.88 -10.69
N PRO A 115 14.73 -7.21 -10.17
CA PRO A 115 13.68 -6.20 -10.12
C PRO A 115 13.89 -5.21 -8.98
N ARG A 116 13.72 -3.92 -9.31
CA ARG A 116 13.82 -2.78 -8.38
C ARG A 116 12.95 -2.93 -7.14
N HIS A 117 11.87 -3.73 -7.19
CA HIS A 117 11.07 -4.10 -6.03
C HIS A 117 11.90 -4.68 -4.86
N TYR A 118 12.95 -5.48 -5.13
CA TYR A 118 13.78 -6.06 -4.06
C TYR A 118 14.83 -5.08 -3.49
N ARG A 119 14.95 -3.89 -4.06
CA ARG A 119 15.79 -2.78 -3.59
C ARG A 119 15.04 -1.46 -3.79
N PRO A 120 13.94 -1.25 -3.05
CA PRO A 120 13.15 -0.05 -3.19
C PRO A 120 13.99 1.17 -2.80
N THR A 121 13.87 2.20 -3.61
CA THR A 121 14.26 3.58 -3.34
C THR A 121 13.04 4.31 -2.81
N TRP A 122 13.20 4.91 -1.64
CA TRP A 122 12.08 5.41 -0.85
C TRP A 122 11.84 6.88 -1.15
N ASP A 123 10.65 7.37 -0.86
CA ASP A 123 10.32 8.79 -0.87
C ASP A 123 10.98 9.58 0.29
N THR A 124 12.29 9.43 0.43
CA THR A 124 13.14 10.17 1.37
C THR A 124 14.09 11.09 0.61
N ASN A 125 14.81 11.95 1.33
CA ASN A 125 15.80 12.84 0.74
C ASN A 125 17.13 12.14 0.37
N ASP A 126 17.26 10.85 0.69
CA ASP A 126 18.48 10.08 0.44
C ASP A 126 18.61 9.70 -1.05
N ASP A 127 17.47 9.49 -1.70
CA ASP A 127 17.37 9.17 -3.12
C ASP A 127 16.74 10.35 -3.89
N PRO A 128 17.20 10.67 -5.11
CA PRO A 128 16.54 11.67 -5.93
C PRO A 128 15.13 11.20 -6.31
N ARG A 129 14.15 12.13 -6.31
CA ARG A 129 12.74 11.80 -6.59
C ARG A 129 12.51 10.99 -7.85
N SER A 130 13.26 11.26 -8.91
CA SER A 130 13.20 10.53 -10.19
C SER A 130 13.56 9.05 -10.08
N GLU A 131 14.20 8.65 -8.99
CA GLU A 131 14.58 7.26 -8.74
C GLU A 131 13.59 6.52 -7.84
N TRP A 132 12.66 7.21 -7.19
CA TRP A 132 11.74 6.60 -6.20
C TRP A 132 10.88 5.51 -6.83
N THR A 133 10.88 4.34 -6.18
CA THR A 133 10.14 3.13 -6.56
C THR A 133 9.18 2.65 -5.47
N TYR A 134 9.13 3.38 -4.36
CA TYR A 134 8.27 3.13 -3.22
C TYR A 134 7.78 4.47 -2.66
N LEU A 135 6.46 4.69 -2.71
CA LEU A 135 5.82 5.89 -2.21
C LEU A 135 4.92 5.55 -1.02
N ARG A 136 5.19 6.16 0.13
CA ARG A 136 4.46 5.93 1.37
C ARG A 136 3.21 6.81 1.43
N GLY A 137 2.15 6.28 2.03
CA GLY A 137 0.92 7.05 2.29
C GLY A 137 0.13 7.41 1.04
N VAL A 138 0.46 6.81 -0.11
CA VAL A 138 -0.30 7.05 -1.34
C VAL A 138 -1.63 6.30 -1.26
N ARG A 139 -2.70 7.08 -1.22
CA ARG A 139 -4.07 6.61 -1.04
C ARG A 139 -4.72 6.29 -2.39
N ASP A 140 -5.30 5.10 -2.52
CA ASP A 140 -6.19 4.77 -3.65
C ASP A 140 -7.53 5.52 -3.45
N PRO A 141 -7.99 6.35 -4.41
CA PRO A 141 -9.25 7.09 -4.30
C PRO A 141 -10.48 6.21 -4.03
N ARG A 142 -10.43 4.91 -4.32
CA ARG A 142 -11.51 3.96 -4.01
C ARG A 142 -11.75 3.79 -2.50
N LEU A 143 -10.76 4.13 -1.68
CA LEU A 143 -10.89 4.11 -0.23
C LEU A 143 -11.58 5.38 0.32
N ASP A 144 -11.78 6.41 -0.52
CA ASP A 144 -12.26 7.72 -0.06
C ASP A 144 -13.66 7.71 0.52
N GLY A 145 -14.55 6.90 -0.04
CA GLY A 145 -15.95 6.82 0.38
C GLY A 145 -16.16 6.11 1.72
N ILE A 146 -15.09 5.68 2.37
CA ILE A 146 -15.18 4.67 3.42
C ILE A 146 -14.25 4.98 4.61
N LEU A 147 -13.18 5.73 4.38
CA LEU A 147 -12.35 6.25 5.47
C LEU A 147 -13.18 7.22 6.33
N ARG A 148 -13.02 7.13 7.66
CA ARG A 148 -13.61 8.14 8.55
C ARG A 148 -13.08 9.53 8.16
N PRO A 149 -13.96 10.56 8.11
CA PRO A 149 -13.53 11.94 7.94
C PRO A 149 -12.69 12.44 9.12
#